data_AF-A0A6J4KT00-F1
#
_entry.id   AF-A0A6J4KT00-F1
#
_cell.length_a   1.000
_cell.length_b   1.000
_cell.length_c   1.000
_cell.angle_alpha   90.00
_cell.angle_beta   90.00
_cell.angle_gamma   90.00
#
_symmetry.space_group_name_H-M   'P 1'
#
loop_
_entity.id
_entity.type
_entity.pdbx_description
1 polymer ?
#
loop_
_entity_poly.entity_id
_entity_poly.type
_entity_poly.pdbx_seq_one_letter_code
_entity_poly.pdbx_strand_id
1 'polypeptide(L)'
;MVRADGRGTSLTTRLADAGFSLTEGPDPTAAALLVLGPTGDGPLLAAAERGTPVLLVGAEHAGSLWDAAGLVPGRVLPAHDVRVRPGRSAGEVAQRLPGDELVLHDRWPLQDKVADDVEQLLTANSAFCDHPVATWRPATCVGTLTLGSADRTLDDPAFARLVFRVLRHVLGLRDAPPVRVGMLGYGAIGHEHAAAIGSTAGLELAAVCDPVEARVAAARAYAPGLRGHTAVEGLLADDGVDLVVVSTPPNTHAEQVLRALEAGKHVVVEKPFCLTVEEADRQIAAADAAGLALAVYQNRRWDVDYLALKAAVRAGRLGEVFHVETFVGGYDHPCNFWHSDAEISGGAIYDWGSHYLDWVLDLLPQPVEWVSATAHKRVWHDVTNADHTRVLLHFADGAEAEFTHSDLAAARKPKFYVLGTTGALVGDWQQERIVSRSPVGLVAEDRFAVSDAPAALSLHGADGSVTRLPSAAAPAQPFHRELADTLLSGWPMSVTPQGSRRNIAVMQAATQSAAEGGRPVPVPA
;
A
#
# COMPACT_ATOMS: atom_id res chain seq x y z
N MET A 1 -20.92 -16.84 0.09
CA MET A 1 -20.84 -18.14 0.79
C MET A 1 -19.44 -18.73 0.60
N VAL A 2 -18.63 -18.83 1.65
CA VAL A 2 -17.44 -19.70 1.65
C VAL A 2 -17.80 -21.06 2.23
N ARG A 3 -17.30 -22.13 1.62
CA ARG A 3 -17.72 -23.51 1.86
C ARG A 3 -16.68 -24.25 2.73
N ALA A 4 -17.14 -24.79 3.85
CA ALA A 4 -16.78 -26.06 4.52
C ALA A 4 -15.33 -26.44 4.92
N ASP A 5 -14.24 -25.81 4.46
CA ASP A 5 -12.87 -26.29 4.73
C ASP A 5 -11.87 -25.23 5.22
N GLY A 6 -12.30 -24.02 5.55
CA GLY A 6 -11.44 -22.92 6.02
C GLY A 6 -10.61 -22.25 4.91
N ARG A 7 -10.77 -22.67 3.66
CA ARG A 7 -10.09 -22.11 2.50
C ARG A 7 -10.61 -20.71 2.16
N GLY A 8 -9.72 -19.79 1.81
CA GLY A 8 -10.09 -18.43 1.42
C GLY A 8 -10.49 -17.51 2.59
N THR A 9 -10.14 -17.88 3.83
CA THR A 9 -10.38 -17.04 5.02
C THR A 9 -9.81 -15.62 4.83
N SER A 10 -8.57 -15.51 4.31
CA SER A 10 -7.92 -14.24 4.00
C SER A 10 -8.72 -13.38 3.00
N LEU A 11 -9.24 -14.01 1.93
CA LEU A 11 -10.12 -13.36 0.96
C LEU A 11 -11.39 -12.84 1.63
N THR A 12 -12.07 -13.66 2.44
CA THR A 12 -13.30 -13.26 3.12
C THR A 12 -13.11 -12.12 4.11
N THR A 13 -12.04 -12.15 4.91
CA THR A 13 -11.73 -11.07 5.85
C THR A 13 -11.55 -9.76 5.09
N ARG A 14 -10.78 -9.75 4.00
CA ARG A 14 -10.57 -8.52 3.21
C ARG A 14 -11.83 -8.00 2.54
N LEU A 15 -12.71 -8.88 2.08
CA LEU A 15 -14.01 -8.48 1.53
C LEU A 15 -14.90 -7.87 2.62
N ALA A 16 -14.87 -8.43 3.83
CA ALA A 16 -15.58 -7.89 4.98
C ALA A 16 -15.04 -6.51 5.39
N ASP A 17 -13.71 -6.35 5.42
CA ASP A 17 -13.05 -5.06 5.66
C ASP A 17 -13.41 -4.01 4.59
N ALA A 18 -13.71 -4.46 3.37
CA ALA A 18 -14.20 -3.63 2.27
C ALA A 18 -15.72 -3.39 2.30
N GLY A 19 -16.39 -3.71 3.42
CA GLY A 19 -17.80 -3.40 3.67
C GLY A 19 -18.80 -4.48 3.24
N PHE A 20 -18.36 -5.65 2.76
CA PHE A 20 -19.28 -6.75 2.46
C PHE A 20 -19.70 -7.50 3.72
N SER A 21 -21.01 -7.58 3.98
CA SER A 21 -21.54 -8.53 4.98
C SER A 21 -21.58 -9.93 4.38
N LEU A 22 -20.77 -10.84 4.91
CA LEU A 22 -20.66 -12.22 4.41
C LEU A 22 -21.44 -13.18 5.30
N THR A 23 -22.24 -14.06 4.68
CA THR A 23 -22.92 -15.16 5.36
C THR A 23 -22.36 -16.51 4.89
N GLU A 24 -22.36 -17.47 5.82
CA GLU A 24 -22.12 -18.87 5.50
C GLU A 24 -23.40 -19.50 4.95
N GLY A 25 -23.28 -20.26 3.87
CA GLY A 25 -24.43 -20.89 3.23
C GLY A 25 -25.17 -20.00 2.20
N PRO A 26 -26.07 -20.59 1.40
CA PRO A 26 -26.90 -19.85 0.48
C PRO A 26 -28.02 -19.14 1.26
N ASP A 27 -27.88 -17.83 1.44
CA ASP A 27 -28.92 -16.96 2.01
C ASP A 27 -29.81 -16.41 0.89
N PRO A 28 -31.13 -16.66 0.90
CA PRO A 28 -32.04 -16.16 -0.13
C PRO A 28 -32.15 -14.63 -0.17
N THR A 29 -31.66 -13.92 0.85
CA THR A 29 -31.63 -12.45 0.91
C THR A 29 -30.30 -11.85 0.46
N ALA A 30 -29.31 -12.68 0.12
CA ALA A 30 -28.00 -12.22 -0.32
C ALA A 30 -28.07 -11.43 -1.63
N ALA A 31 -27.34 -10.31 -1.68
CA ALA A 31 -27.23 -9.49 -2.88
C ALA A 31 -26.45 -10.19 -4.02
N ALA A 32 -25.54 -11.10 -3.68
CA ALA A 32 -24.82 -11.95 -4.61
C ALA A 32 -24.28 -13.20 -3.90
N LEU A 33 -24.02 -14.26 -4.66
CA LEU A 33 -23.42 -15.51 -4.19
C LEU A 33 -21.99 -15.63 -4.74
N LEU A 34 -20.99 -15.35 -3.91
CA LEU A 34 -19.60 -15.75 -4.16
C LEU A 34 -19.43 -17.22 -3.79
N VAL A 35 -18.86 -18.02 -4.70
CA VAL A 35 -18.66 -19.47 -4.57
C VAL A 35 -17.17 -19.80 -4.75
N LEU A 36 -16.52 -20.31 -3.71
CA LEU A 36 -15.12 -20.75 -3.76
C LEU A 36 -15.07 -22.28 -3.87
N GLY A 37 -14.53 -22.81 -4.97
CA GLY A 37 -14.36 -24.25 -5.16
C GLY A 37 -15.64 -25.04 -5.44
N PRO A 38 -15.56 -26.38 -5.49
CA PRO A 38 -16.64 -27.22 -5.99
C PRO A 38 -17.87 -27.20 -5.10
N THR A 39 -19.06 -27.13 -5.72
CA THR A 39 -20.35 -27.18 -5.03
C THR A 39 -21.46 -27.75 -5.90
N GLY A 40 -22.58 -28.11 -5.26
CA GLY A 40 -23.81 -28.47 -5.98
C GLY A 40 -24.36 -27.28 -6.76
N ASP A 41 -24.90 -27.56 -7.93
CA ASP A 41 -25.33 -26.60 -8.95
C ASP A 41 -26.79 -26.14 -8.78
N GLY A 42 -27.70 -27.04 -8.43
CA GLY A 42 -29.15 -26.77 -8.37
C GLY A 42 -29.55 -25.51 -7.61
N PRO A 43 -29.14 -25.32 -6.34
CA PRO A 43 -29.49 -24.11 -5.57
C PRO A 43 -28.90 -22.82 -6.15
N LEU A 44 -27.72 -22.89 -6.77
CA LEU A 44 -27.05 -21.75 -7.37
C LEU A 44 -27.72 -21.32 -8.67
N LEU A 45 -28.03 -22.28 -9.54
CA LEU A 45 -28.76 -22.03 -10.79
C LEU A 45 -30.14 -21.44 -10.49
N ALA A 46 -30.87 -21.99 -9.51
CA ALA A 46 -32.15 -21.45 -9.09
C ALA A 46 -32.03 -20.01 -8.55
N ALA A 47 -30.93 -19.65 -7.89
CA ALA A 47 -30.69 -18.28 -7.44
C ALA A 47 -30.41 -17.34 -8.63
N ALA A 48 -29.60 -17.79 -9.58
CA ALA A 48 -29.28 -17.06 -10.79
C ALA A 48 -30.53 -16.81 -11.65
N GLU A 49 -31.42 -17.80 -11.78
CA GLU A 49 -32.73 -17.68 -12.45
C GLU A 49 -33.66 -16.65 -11.78
N ARG A 50 -33.51 -16.42 -10.47
CA ARG A 50 -34.22 -15.36 -9.73
C ARG A 50 -33.56 -13.99 -9.85
N GLY A 51 -32.46 -13.89 -10.60
CA GLY A 51 -31.71 -12.65 -10.81
C GLY A 51 -30.66 -12.35 -9.73
N THR A 52 -30.38 -13.30 -8.82
CA THR A 52 -29.28 -13.14 -7.86
C THR A 52 -27.95 -13.44 -8.55
N PRO A 53 -26.99 -12.50 -8.64
CA PRO A 53 -25.68 -12.75 -9.22
C PRO A 53 -24.95 -13.91 -8.54
N VAL A 54 -24.42 -14.84 -9.34
CA VAL A 54 -23.57 -15.94 -8.87
C VAL A 54 -22.18 -15.78 -9.47
N LEU A 55 -21.16 -15.65 -8.61
CA LEU A 55 -19.77 -15.51 -9.00
C LEU A 55 -18.98 -16.74 -8.57
N LEU A 56 -18.54 -17.53 -9.55
CA LEU A 56 -17.78 -18.76 -9.36
C LEU A 56 -16.28 -18.45 -9.34
N VAL A 57 -15.55 -18.88 -8.32
CA VAL A 57 -14.10 -18.67 -8.21
C VAL A 57 -13.36 -20.02 -8.25
N GLY A 58 -12.30 -20.09 -9.05
CA GLY A 58 -11.47 -21.27 -9.26
C GLY A 58 -11.91 -22.13 -10.45
N ALA A 59 -11.18 -23.23 -10.66
CA ALA A 59 -11.30 -24.09 -11.83
C ALA A 59 -12.32 -25.24 -11.71
N GLU A 60 -12.75 -25.56 -10.49
CA GLU A 60 -13.44 -26.82 -10.19
C GLU A 60 -14.92 -26.57 -9.89
N HIS A 61 -15.74 -26.48 -10.95
CA HIS A 61 -17.20 -26.30 -10.86
C HIS A 61 -17.96 -27.32 -11.71
N ALA A 62 -19.24 -27.55 -11.39
CA ALA A 62 -20.11 -28.45 -12.16
C ALA A 62 -20.32 -27.95 -13.60
N GLY A 63 -20.46 -28.87 -14.57
CA GLY A 63 -20.62 -28.54 -15.98
C GLY A 63 -21.80 -27.60 -16.28
N SER A 64 -22.93 -27.81 -15.61
CA SER A 64 -24.13 -26.96 -15.70
C SER A 64 -23.89 -25.50 -15.32
N LEU A 65 -22.99 -25.23 -14.36
CA LEU A 65 -22.61 -23.88 -13.96
C LEU A 65 -21.71 -23.21 -15.01
N TRP A 66 -20.82 -23.98 -15.64
CA TRP A 66 -20.03 -23.49 -16.79
C TRP A 66 -20.92 -23.16 -17.99
N ASP A 67 -21.88 -24.03 -18.29
CA ASP A 67 -22.88 -23.81 -19.35
C ASP A 67 -23.70 -22.53 -19.08
N ALA A 68 -24.14 -22.34 -17.82
CA ALA A 68 -24.82 -21.12 -17.40
C ALA A 68 -23.92 -19.89 -17.53
N ALA A 69 -22.63 -19.98 -17.18
CA ALA A 69 -21.64 -18.93 -17.41
C ALA A 69 -21.32 -18.68 -18.90
N GLY A 70 -21.80 -19.54 -19.81
CA GLY A 70 -21.53 -19.45 -21.25
C GLY A 70 -20.11 -19.88 -21.61
N LEU A 71 -19.50 -20.76 -20.81
CA LEU A 71 -18.14 -21.22 -20.97
C LEU A 71 -18.08 -22.74 -21.16
N VAL A 72 -17.22 -23.19 -22.06
CA VAL A 72 -16.86 -24.61 -22.18
C VAL A 72 -15.41 -24.78 -21.72
N PRO A 73 -15.18 -25.31 -20.51
CA PRO A 73 -13.82 -25.48 -20.01
C PRO A 73 -13.12 -26.59 -20.81
N GLY A 74 -11.91 -26.28 -21.27
CA GLY A 74 -10.99 -27.20 -21.91
C GLY A 74 -9.99 -27.76 -20.89
N ARG A 75 -8.71 -27.86 -21.29
CA ARG A 75 -7.65 -28.37 -20.41
C ARG A 75 -7.35 -27.39 -19.27
N VAL A 76 -7.05 -27.94 -18.09
CA VAL A 76 -6.51 -27.19 -16.95
C VAL A 76 -4.98 -27.17 -17.04
N LEU A 77 -4.37 -26.00 -17.01
CA LEU A 77 -2.90 -25.88 -16.92
C LEU A 77 -2.41 -26.11 -15.49
N PRO A 78 -1.21 -26.69 -15.30
CA PRO A 78 -0.58 -26.78 -13.98
C PRO A 78 -0.33 -25.39 -13.38
N ALA A 79 -0.01 -25.34 -12.09
CA ALA A 79 0.29 -24.08 -11.41
C ALA A 79 1.50 -23.39 -12.05
N HIS A 80 1.31 -22.13 -12.47
CA HIS A 80 2.35 -21.28 -13.05
C HIS A 80 1.96 -19.81 -12.87
N ASP A 81 2.87 -18.92 -13.23
CA ASP A 81 2.59 -17.49 -13.22
C ASP A 81 1.64 -17.12 -14.37
N VAL A 82 0.46 -16.66 -13.99
CA VAL A 82 -0.61 -16.19 -14.85
C VAL A 82 -0.59 -14.67 -14.88
N ARG A 83 -0.45 -14.10 -16.07
CA ARG A 83 -0.48 -12.64 -16.30
C ARG A 83 -1.87 -12.18 -16.71
N VAL A 84 -2.62 -11.66 -15.74
CA VAL A 84 -3.99 -11.14 -15.90
C VAL A 84 -3.95 -9.73 -16.51
N ARG A 85 -4.77 -9.52 -17.54
CA ARG A 85 -4.88 -8.29 -18.34
C ARG A 85 -6.33 -7.84 -18.48
N PRO A 86 -6.58 -6.57 -18.81
CA PRO A 86 -7.91 -6.09 -19.17
C PRO A 86 -8.50 -6.87 -20.35
N GLY A 87 -9.74 -7.34 -20.22
CA GLY A 87 -10.51 -7.89 -21.33
C GLY A 87 -11.27 -6.82 -22.11
N ARG A 88 -11.92 -7.22 -23.21
CA ARG A 88 -12.70 -6.32 -24.08
C ARG A 88 -13.83 -5.57 -23.36
N SER A 89 -14.34 -6.13 -22.25
CA SER A 89 -15.46 -5.60 -21.48
C SER A 89 -15.04 -5.19 -20.07
N ALA A 90 -13.74 -4.94 -19.84
CA ALA A 90 -13.20 -4.75 -18.49
C ALA A 90 -13.83 -3.56 -17.73
N GLY A 91 -14.09 -2.45 -18.41
CA GLY A 91 -14.60 -1.24 -17.79
C GLY A 91 -13.80 -0.84 -16.55
N GLU A 92 -14.50 -0.53 -15.46
CA GLU A 92 -13.92 -0.16 -14.16
C GLU A 92 -13.17 -1.32 -13.49
N VAL A 93 -13.43 -2.58 -13.82
CA VAL A 93 -12.72 -3.74 -13.24
C VAL A 93 -11.21 -3.64 -13.52
N ALA A 94 -10.81 -3.03 -14.64
CA ALA A 94 -9.41 -2.91 -15.04
C ALA A 94 -8.72 -1.57 -14.71
N GLN A 95 -9.46 -0.48 -14.44
CA GLN A 95 -8.89 0.88 -14.45
C GLN A 95 -7.73 1.13 -13.46
N ARG A 96 -7.64 0.34 -12.39
CA ARG A 96 -6.62 0.48 -11.34
C ARG A 96 -6.05 -0.87 -10.91
N LEU A 97 -5.94 -1.81 -11.86
CA LEU A 97 -5.16 -3.03 -11.63
C LEU A 97 -3.68 -2.66 -11.39
N PRO A 98 -2.94 -3.49 -10.64
CA PRO A 98 -1.52 -3.22 -10.39
C PRO A 98 -0.70 -3.34 -11.67
N GLY A 99 -0.43 -2.20 -12.33
CA GLY A 99 0.29 -2.13 -13.59
C GLY A 99 -0.55 -2.61 -14.79
N ASP A 100 0.10 -2.76 -15.95
CA ASP A 100 -0.54 -3.29 -17.16
C ASP A 100 -0.92 -4.78 -17.02
N GLU A 101 -0.30 -5.51 -16.07
CA GLU A 101 -0.50 -6.94 -15.85
C GLU A 101 -0.42 -7.31 -14.35
N LEU A 102 -1.46 -7.97 -13.83
CA LEU A 102 -1.44 -8.61 -12.51
C LEU A 102 -0.90 -10.04 -12.64
N VAL A 103 0.17 -10.37 -11.91
CA VAL A 103 0.76 -11.72 -11.92
C VAL A 103 0.30 -12.51 -10.71
N LEU A 104 -0.35 -13.66 -10.95
CA LEU A 104 -0.82 -14.59 -9.91
C LEU A 104 -0.26 -15.98 -10.19
N HIS A 105 0.11 -16.72 -9.15
CA HIS A 105 0.62 -18.09 -9.31
C HIS A 105 -0.50 -19.10 -9.08
N ASP A 106 -1.11 -19.61 -10.15
CA ASP A 106 -2.32 -20.44 -10.06
C ASP A 106 -2.40 -21.53 -11.12
N ARG A 107 -3.30 -22.49 -10.89
CA ARG A 107 -3.82 -23.43 -11.90
C ARG A 107 -5.13 -22.89 -12.45
N TRP A 108 -5.37 -23.06 -13.75
CA TRP A 108 -6.57 -22.49 -14.37
C TRP A 108 -7.06 -23.29 -15.60
N PRO A 109 -8.36 -23.26 -15.91
CA PRO A 109 -8.91 -23.86 -17.12
C PRO A 109 -8.80 -22.90 -18.31
N LEU A 110 -8.26 -23.40 -19.43
CA LEU A 110 -8.41 -22.72 -20.72
C LEU A 110 -9.84 -22.92 -21.23
N GLN A 111 -10.48 -21.87 -21.73
CA GLN A 111 -11.84 -21.97 -22.28
C GLN A 111 -11.76 -22.35 -23.76
N ASP A 112 -12.35 -23.48 -24.13
CA ASP A 112 -12.41 -23.96 -25.52
C ASP A 112 -13.46 -23.18 -26.33
N LYS A 113 -14.55 -22.78 -25.67
CA LYS A 113 -15.60 -21.93 -26.25
C LYS A 113 -16.10 -20.93 -25.22
N VAL A 114 -16.48 -19.76 -25.71
CA VAL A 114 -17.08 -18.67 -24.95
C VAL A 114 -18.29 -18.20 -25.76
N ALA A 115 -19.46 -18.11 -25.12
CA ALA A 115 -20.66 -17.62 -25.77
C ALA A 115 -20.55 -16.11 -26.10
N ASP A 116 -21.23 -15.67 -27.16
CA ASP A 116 -21.10 -14.30 -27.68
C ASP A 116 -21.63 -13.23 -26.71
N ASP A 117 -22.58 -13.60 -25.85
CA ASP A 117 -23.21 -12.74 -24.85
C ASP A 117 -22.43 -12.66 -23.52
N VAL A 118 -21.23 -13.24 -23.46
CA VAL A 118 -20.34 -13.18 -22.30
C VAL A 118 -19.47 -11.92 -22.33
N GLU A 119 -19.58 -11.11 -21.28
CA GLU A 119 -18.65 -10.03 -21.00
C GLU A 119 -17.32 -10.64 -20.55
N GLN A 120 -16.24 -10.34 -21.28
CA GLN A 120 -14.89 -10.74 -20.90
C GLN A 120 -14.25 -9.57 -20.17
N LEU A 121 -14.35 -9.60 -18.85
CA LEU A 121 -13.86 -8.55 -17.96
C LEU A 121 -12.34 -8.55 -17.92
N LEU A 122 -11.75 -9.74 -17.79
CA LEU A 122 -10.31 -9.93 -17.73
C LEU A 122 -9.92 -11.13 -18.57
N THR A 123 -8.72 -11.06 -19.13
CA THR A 123 -8.13 -12.13 -19.94
C THR A 123 -6.71 -12.41 -19.48
N ALA A 124 -6.14 -13.48 -20.01
CA ALA A 124 -4.72 -13.72 -19.95
C ALA A 124 -4.30 -14.66 -21.07
N ASN A 125 -3.04 -14.53 -21.48
CA ASN A 125 -2.55 -15.17 -22.69
C ASN A 125 -1.97 -16.56 -22.40
N SER A 126 -2.37 -17.55 -23.18
CA SER A 126 -1.70 -18.86 -23.22
C SER A 126 -1.55 -19.31 -24.66
N ALA A 127 -0.34 -19.73 -25.04
CA ALA A 127 -0.03 -20.18 -26.39
C ALA A 127 -0.52 -19.21 -27.49
N PHE A 128 -0.32 -17.90 -27.28
CA PHE A 128 -0.72 -16.81 -28.18
C PHE A 128 -2.23 -16.60 -28.33
N CYS A 129 -3.05 -17.22 -27.47
CA CYS A 129 -4.49 -17.01 -27.39
C CYS A 129 -4.87 -16.35 -26.07
N ASP A 130 -5.71 -15.32 -26.11
CA ASP A 130 -6.28 -14.73 -24.91
C ASP A 130 -7.47 -15.55 -24.45
N HIS A 131 -7.40 -16.05 -23.22
CA HIS A 131 -8.49 -16.77 -22.57
C HIS A 131 -9.11 -15.90 -21.50
N PRO A 132 -10.45 -15.89 -21.35
CA PRO A 132 -11.07 -15.12 -20.30
C PRO A 132 -10.79 -15.73 -18.93
N VAL A 133 -10.54 -14.87 -17.96
CA VAL A 133 -10.21 -15.25 -16.58
C VAL A 133 -11.16 -14.64 -15.57
N ALA A 134 -11.83 -13.54 -15.95
CA ALA A 134 -13.01 -13.05 -15.27
C ALA A 134 -14.09 -12.73 -16.30
N THR A 135 -15.29 -13.27 -16.08
CA THR A 135 -16.43 -13.11 -16.97
C THR A 135 -17.70 -12.77 -16.23
N TRP A 136 -18.62 -12.14 -16.94
CA TRP A 136 -19.99 -11.94 -16.49
C TRP A 136 -20.94 -12.24 -17.65
N ARG A 137 -21.99 -13.01 -17.40
CA ARG A 137 -23.04 -13.27 -18.38
C ARG A 137 -24.38 -12.73 -17.87
N PRO A 138 -24.78 -11.51 -18.27
CA PRO A 138 -26.00 -10.88 -17.78
C PRO A 138 -27.26 -11.73 -18.00
N ALA A 139 -27.33 -12.49 -19.10
CA ALA A 139 -28.50 -13.30 -19.47
C ALA A 139 -28.83 -14.41 -18.46
N THR A 140 -27.82 -14.92 -17.73
CA THR A 140 -27.99 -16.01 -16.77
C THR A 140 -27.66 -15.60 -15.34
N CYS A 141 -27.19 -14.36 -15.12
CA CYS A 141 -26.68 -13.89 -13.83
C CYS A 141 -25.52 -14.74 -13.27
N VAL A 142 -24.73 -15.39 -14.13
CA VAL A 142 -23.56 -16.19 -13.73
C VAL A 142 -22.28 -15.56 -14.27
N GLY A 143 -21.31 -15.36 -13.39
CA GLY A 143 -19.96 -14.91 -13.70
C GLY A 143 -18.92 -15.88 -13.17
N THR A 144 -17.70 -15.77 -13.69
CA THR A 144 -16.57 -16.59 -13.24
C THR A 144 -15.35 -15.73 -12.97
N LEU A 145 -14.56 -16.09 -11.97
CA LEU A 145 -13.12 -15.88 -11.92
C LEU A 145 -12.49 -17.27 -11.99
N THR A 146 -11.87 -17.63 -13.12
CA THR A 146 -11.32 -18.99 -13.31
C THR A 146 -10.04 -19.24 -12.50
N LEU A 147 -9.50 -18.18 -11.91
CA LEU A 147 -8.41 -18.15 -10.94
C LEU A 147 -8.93 -18.26 -9.50
N GLY A 148 -8.03 -18.43 -8.53
CA GLY A 148 -8.36 -18.70 -7.12
C GLY A 148 -8.38 -20.20 -6.81
N SER A 149 -7.66 -21.01 -7.58
CA SER A 149 -7.58 -22.47 -7.38
C SER A 149 -6.40 -22.88 -6.49
N ALA A 150 -5.45 -21.98 -6.24
CA ALA A 150 -4.34 -22.14 -5.31
C ALA A 150 -4.55 -21.30 -4.05
N ASP A 151 -4.16 -21.82 -2.88
CA ASP A 151 -4.32 -21.11 -1.60
C ASP A 151 -3.53 -19.80 -1.59
N ARG A 152 -2.32 -19.84 -2.17
CA ARG A 152 -1.50 -18.65 -2.39
C ARG A 152 -2.23 -17.55 -3.16
N THR A 153 -3.06 -17.89 -4.14
CA THR A 153 -3.86 -16.89 -4.88
C THR A 153 -4.99 -16.34 -4.02
N LEU A 154 -5.69 -17.20 -3.27
CA LEU A 154 -6.75 -16.77 -2.35
C LEU A 154 -6.22 -15.88 -1.23
N ASP A 155 -4.97 -16.10 -0.80
CA ASP A 155 -4.27 -15.29 0.19
C ASP A 155 -3.65 -14.01 -0.38
N ASP A 156 -3.63 -13.84 -1.71
CA ASP A 156 -3.02 -12.67 -2.36
C ASP A 156 -3.92 -11.42 -2.24
N PRO A 157 -3.42 -10.29 -1.69
CA PRO A 157 -4.19 -9.06 -1.56
C PRO A 157 -4.68 -8.49 -2.90
N ALA A 158 -3.90 -8.62 -3.97
CA ALA A 158 -4.27 -8.13 -5.28
C ALA A 158 -5.39 -8.99 -5.90
N PHE A 159 -5.39 -10.30 -5.64
CA PHE A 159 -6.51 -11.15 -6.02
C PHE A 159 -7.78 -10.81 -5.24
N ALA A 160 -7.69 -10.56 -3.94
CA ALA A 160 -8.86 -10.13 -3.16
C ALA A 160 -9.47 -8.82 -3.67
N ARG A 161 -8.63 -7.85 -4.05
CA ARG A 161 -9.06 -6.61 -4.70
C ARG A 161 -9.72 -6.87 -6.05
N LEU A 162 -9.22 -7.85 -6.81
CA LEU A 162 -9.82 -8.28 -8.07
C LEU A 162 -11.24 -8.83 -7.87
N VAL A 163 -11.41 -9.74 -6.91
CA VAL A 163 -12.70 -10.34 -6.55
C VAL A 163 -13.68 -9.24 -6.14
N PHE A 164 -13.24 -8.27 -5.32
CA PHE A 164 -14.03 -7.10 -4.92
C PHE A 164 -14.53 -6.29 -6.12
N ARG A 165 -13.65 -5.98 -7.07
CA ARG A 165 -14.02 -5.22 -8.28
C ARG A 165 -15.02 -5.98 -9.14
N VAL A 166 -14.83 -7.29 -9.32
CA VAL A 166 -15.77 -8.12 -10.08
C VAL A 166 -17.12 -8.21 -9.36
N LEU A 167 -17.13 -8.36 -8.03
CA LEU A 167 -18.35 -8.33 -7.23
C LEU A 167 -19.11 -7.02 -7.38
N ARG A 168 -18.43 -5.87 -7.33
CA ARG A 168 -19.05 -4.57 -7.60
C ARG A 168 -19.67 -4.51 -8.98
N HIS A 169 -18.95 -4.96 -10.01
CA HIS A 169 -19.43 -4.99 -11.39
C HIS A 169 -20.71 -5.81 -11.53
N VAL A 170 -20.75 -7.05 -11.00
CA VAL A 170 -21.94 -7.91 -11.11
C VAL A 170 -23.12 -7.42 -10.27
N LEU A 171 -22.85 -6.62 -9.23
CA LEU A 171 -23.87 -5.91 -8.44
C LEU A 171 -24.33 -4.60 -9.10
N GLY A 172 -23.76 -4.21 -10.24
CA GLY A 172 -24.07 -2.95 -10.92
C GLY A 172 -23.55 -1.70 -10.18
N LEU A 173 -22.63 -1.87 -9.23
CA LEU A 173 -22.00 -0.76 -8.52
C LEU A 173 -20.93 -0.12 -9.40
N ARG A 174 -20.92 1.21 -9.47
CA ARG A 174 -19.96 2.02 -10.23
C ARG A 174 -19.04 2.80 -9.32
N ASP A 175 -17.86 3.11 -9.81
CA ASP A 175 -16.93 4.03 -9.16
C ASP A 175 -17.52 5.44 -9.06
N ALA A 176 -17.15 6.16 -8.00
CA ALA A 176 -17.44 7.59 -7.88
C ALA A 176 -16.69 8.41 -8.96
N PRO A 177 -17.09 9.67 -9.20
CA PRO A 177 -16.33 10.58 -10.06
C PRO A 177 -14.89 10.81 -9.56
N PRO A 178 -13.95 11.21 -10.43
CA PRO A 178 -12.57 11.51 -10.04
C PRO A 178 -12.47 12.48 -8.86
N VAL A 179 -11.54 12.22 -7.95
CA VAL A 179 -11.30 13.02 -6.74
C VAL A 179 -10.47 14.25 -7.10
N ARG A 180 -10.98 15.44 -6.79
CA ARG A 180 -10.28 16.71 -6.99
C ARG A 180 -9.39 17.00 -5.79
N VAL A 181 -8.09 16.98 -6.01
CA VAL A 181 -7.06 17.09 -4.98
C VAL A 181 -6.57 18.54 -4.86
N GLY A 182 -6.64 19.06 -3.65
CA GLY A 182 -5.96 20.29 -3.22
C GLY A 182 -4.67 19.94 -2.47
N MET A 183 -3.63 20.76 -2.62
CA MET A 183 -2.34 20.53 -1.96
C MET A 183 -1.91 21.72 -1.10
N LEU A 184 -1.60 21.47 0.18
CA LEU A 184 -0.97 22.44 1.07
C LEU A 184 0.55 22.25 1.04
N GLY A 185 1.27 23.24 0.52
CA GLY A 185 2.72 23.23 0.34
C GLY A 185 3.15 22.60 -0.98
N TYR A 186 3.72 23.41 -1.89
CA TYR A 186 4.21 22.95 -3.20
C TYR A 186 5.75 22.98 -3.24
N GLY A 187 6.36 22.18 -2.36
CA GLY A 187 7.80 21.93 -2.32
C GLY A 187 8.25 20.81 -3.27
N ALA A 188 9.44 20.24 -3.03
CA ALA A 188 9.94 19.10 -3.81
C ALA A 188 8.96 17.91 -3.75
N ILE A 189 8.55 17.52 -2.55
CA ILE A 189 7.59 16.43 -2.36
C ILE A 189 6.19 16.78 -2.88
N GLY A 190 5.79 18.05 -2.82
CA GLY A 190 4.54 18.52 -3.42
C GLY A 190 4.53 18.35 -4.95
N HIS A 191 5.67 18.58 -5.61
CA HIS A 191 5.83 18.29 -7.04
C HIS A 191 5.72 16.78 -7.34
N GLU A 192 6.32 15.92 -6.52
CA GLU A 192 6.20 14.47 -6.65
C GLU A 192 4.75 13.99 -6.45
N HIS A 193 4.05 14.51 -5.44
CA HIS A 193 2.62 14.26 -5.28
C HIS A 193 1.82 14.73 -6.50
N ALA A 194 2.11 15.91 -7.05
CA ALA A 194 1.42 16.42 -8.24
C ALA A 194 1.61 15.48 -9.45
N ALA A 195 2.81 14.94 -9.64
CA ALA A 195 3.08 13.96 -10.68
C ALA A 195 2.39 12.62 -10.42
N ALA A 196 2.38 12.15 -9.17
CA ALA A 196 1.71 10.92 -8.79
C ALA A 196 0.17 11.03 -8.95
N ILE A 197 -0.42 12.16 -8.57
CA ILE A 197 -1.83 12.48 -8.77
C ILE A 197 -2.16 12.49 -10.26
N GLY A 198 -1.41 13.26 -11.07
CA GLY A 198 -1.66 13.39 -12.51
C GLY A 198 -1.48 12.11 -13.32
N SER A 199 -0.75 11.12 -12.78
CA SER A 199 -0.56 9.80 -13.40
C SER A 199 -1.46 8.71 -12.83
N THR A 200 -2.29 9.01 -11.82
CA THR A 200 -3.20 8.04 -11.21
C THR A 200 -4.63 8.26 -11.71
N ALA A 201 -5.16 7.26 -12.41
CA ALA A 201 -6.54 7.31 -12.89
C ALA A 201 -7.53 7.49 -11.73
N GLY A 202 -8.41 8.49 -11.84
CA GLY A 202 -9.42 8.81 -10.82
C GLY A 202 -8.98 9.85 -9.80
N LEU A 203 -7.76 10.40 -9.89
CA LEU A 203 -7.34 11.59 -9.14
C LEU A 203 -7.06 12.75 -10.11
N GLU A 204 -7.31 13.97 -9.66
CA GLU A 204 -7.05 15.20 -10.42
C GLU A 204 -6.41 16.25 -9.50
N LEU A 205 -5.29 16.87 -9.90
CA LEU A 205 -4.76 18.01 -9.16
C LEU A 205 -5.55 19.27 -9.51
N ALA A 206 -6.45 19.67 -8.62
CA ALA A 206 -7.40 20.76 -8.86
C ALA A 206 -6.97 22.10 -8.24
N ALA A 207 -6.19 22.06 -7.16
CA ALA A 207 -5.71 23.26 -6.48
C ALA A 207 -4.38 23.07 -5.76
N VAL A 208 -3.63 24.15 -5.58
CA VAL A 208 -2.47 24.21 -4.68
C VAL A 208 -2.53 25.45 -3.80
N CYS A 209 -1.96 25.37 -2.61
CA CYS A 209 -1.77 26.48 -1.69
C CYS A 209 -0.31 26.51 -1.23
N ASP A 210 0.37 27.63 -1.46
CA ASP A 210 1.69 27.88 -0.90
C ASP A 210 1.84 29.38 -0.61
N PRO A 211 2.38 29.79 0.56
CA PRO A 211 2.62 31.20 0.85
C PRO A 211 3.64 31.83 -0.11
N VAL A 212 4.50 31.03 -0.75
CA VAL A 212 5.47 31.48 -1.74
C VAL A 212 4.83 31.46 -3.13
N GLU A 213 4.46 32.65 -3.65
CA GLU A 213 3.77 32.79 -4.93
C GLU A 213 4.53 32.14 -6.11
N ALA A 214 5.85 32.14 -6.08
CA ALA A 214 6.68 31.45 -7.09
C ALA A 214 6.43 29.94 -7.16
N ARG A 215 6.10 29.29 -6.04
CA ARG A 215 5.74 27.86 -6.01
C ARG A 215 4.35 27.60 -6.58
N VAL A 216 3.39 28.48 -6.29
CA VAL A 216 2.06 28.45 -6.93
C VAL A 216 2.18 28.63 -8.44
N ALA A 217 3.03 29.56 -8.90
CA ALA A 217 3.30 29.76 -10.32
C ALA A 217 3.95 28.52 -10.96
N ALA A 218 4.92 27.89 -10.29
CA ALA A 218 5.54 26.65 -10.75
C ALA A 218 4.52 25.50 -10.88
N ALA A 219 3.60 25.37 -9.93
CA ALA A 219 2.52 24.40 -10.01
C ALA A 219 1.62 24.66 -11.23
N ARG A 220 1.19 25.91 -11.45
CA ARG A 220 0.35 26.27 -12.60
C ARG A 220 1.03 26.01 -13.95
N ALA A 221 2.35 26.15 -14.01
CA ALA A 221 3.13 25.79 -15.18
C ALA A 221 3.15 24.28 -15.43
N TYR A 222 3.15 23.48 -14.35
CA TYR A 222 3.10 22.02 -14.43
C TYR A 222 1.71 21.49 -14.84
N ALA A 223 0.64 21.99 -14.20
CA ALA A 223 -0.74 21.62 -14.50
C ALA A 223 -1.58 22.85 -14.88
N PRO A 224 -1.65 23.20 -16.18
CA PRO A 224 -2.44 24.33 -16.65
C PRO A 224 -3.91 24.19 -16.26
N GLY A 225 -4.48 25.24 -15.67
CA GLY A 225 -5.88 25.27 -15.22
C GLY A 225 -6.09 25.02 -13.72
N LEU A 226 -5.04 24.64 -12.98
CA LEU A 226 -5.15 24.51 -11.53
C LEU A 226 -5.40 25.85 -10.85
N ARG A 227 -6.15 25.82 -9.75
CA ARG A 227 -6.39 27.00 -8.91
C ARG A 227 -5.26 27.16 -7.91
N GLY A 228 -4.72 28.37 -7.82
CA GLY A 228 -3.63 28.69 -6.90
C GLY A 228 -4.14 29.56 -5.77
N HIS A 229 -3.84 29.16 -4.55
CA HIS A 229 -4.16 29.85 -3.31
C HIS A 229 -2.86 30.25 -2.58
N THR A 230 -2.89 31.29 -1.77
CA THR A 230 -1.75 31.72 -0.94
C THR A 230 -2.04 31.66 0.57
N ALA A 231 -3.27 31.30 0.94
CA ALA A 231 -3.72 31.11 2.30
C ALA A 231 -4.52 29.81 2.41
N VAL A 232 -4.31 29.06 3.49
CA VAL A 232 -4.90 27.74 3.73
C VAL A 232 -6.42 27.81 3.67
N GLU A 233 -7.02 28.85 4.27
CA GLU A 233 -8.45 29.10 4.30
C GLU A 233 -9.06 29.18 2.89
N GLY A 234 -8.33 29.75 1.93
CA GLY A 234 -8.78 29.85 0.55
C GLY A 234 -8.90 28.48 -0.14
N LEU A 235 -7.96 27.57 0.12
CA LEU A 235 -8.02 26.21 -0.42
C LEU A 235 -9.07 25.37 0.30
N LEU A 236 -9.21 25.51 1.62
CA LEU A 236 -10.20 24.74 2.39
C LEU A 236 -11.64 25.15 2.07
N ALA A 237 -11.89 26.43 1.77
CA ALA A 237 -13.20 26.94 1.33
C ALA A 237 -13.52 26.63 -0.14
N ASP A 238 -12.61 25.97 -0.87
CA ASP A 238 -12.78 25.67 -2.28
C ASP A 238 -13.71 24.45 -2.47
N ASP A 239 -14.93 24.67 -2.98
CA ASP A 239 -15.90 23.61 -3.32
C ASP A 239 -15.44 22.69 -4.46
N GLY A 240 -14.37 23.08 -5.16
CA GLY A 240 -13.72 22.29 -6.18
C GLY A 240 -12.63 21.36 -5.65
N VAL A 241 -12.50 21.19 -4.33
CA VAL A 241 -11.53 20.29 -3.69
C VAL A 241 -12.30 19.27 -2.85
N ASP A 242 -12.01 17.99 -3.04
CA ASP A 242 -12.61 16.85 -2.32
C ASP A 242 -11.63 16.26 -1.30
N LEU A 243 -10.32 16.30 -1.62
CA LEU A 243 -9.24 15.79 -0.79
C LEU A 243 -8.11 16.81 -0.68
N VAL A 244 -7.53 16.94 0.51
CA VAL A 244 -6.35 17.78 0.78
C VAL A 244 -5.13 16.90 1.05
N VAL A 245 -4.05 17.14 0.32
CA VAL A 245 -2.71 16.63 0.66
C VAL A 245 -2.00 17.69 1.50
N VAL A 246 -1.62 17.34 2.72
CA VAL A 246 -0.84 18.16 3.64
C VAL A 246 0.63 17.77 3.49
N SER A 247 1.40 18.58 2.76
CA SER A 247 2.83 18.39 2.50
C SER A 247 3.66 19.59 3.01
N THR A 248 3.28 20.07 4.19
CA THR A 248 3.92 21.18 4.92
C THR A 248 4.93 20.64 5.94
N PRO A 249 5.62 21.49 6.73
CA PRO A 249 6.51 20.98 7.78
C PRO A 249 5.74 20.23 8.89
N PRO A 250 6.35 19.20 9.52
CA PRO A 250 5.64 18.26 10.40
C PRO A 250 4.94 18.87 11.60
N ASN A 251 5.54 19.89 12.22
CA ASN A 251 4.93 20.63 13.34
C ASN A 251 3.61 21.34 12.98
N THR A 252 3.26 21.44 11.70
CA THR A 252 1.99 22.04 11.24
C THR A 252 0.94 21.01 10.80
N HIS A 253 1.31 19.73 10.71
CA HIS A 253 0.45 18.67 10.18
C HIS A 253 -0.87 18.56 10.95
N ALA A 254 -0.80 18.42 12.27
CA ALA A 254 -1.98 18.12 13.09
C ALA A 254 -3.07 19.20 12.96
N GLU A 255 -2.68 20.47 13.03
CA GLU A 255 -3.61 21.59 12.88
C GLU A 255 -4.21 21.62 11.47
N GLN A 256 -3.40 21.46 10.43
CA GLN A 256 -3.87 21.51 9.05
C GLN A 256 -4.80 20.35 8.70
N VAL A 257 -4.51 19.14 9.21
CA VAL A 257 -5.37 17.97 9.05
C VAL A 257 -6.73 18.21 9.72
N LEU A 258 -6.75 18.66 10.97
CA LEU A 258 -7.99 18.96 11.69
C LEU A 258 -8.85 19.98 10.94
N ARG A 259 -8.23 21.07 10.48
CA ARG A 259 -8.92 22.13 9.73
C ARG A 259 -9.47 21.64 8.38
N ALA A 260 -8.75 20.76 7.69
CA ALA A 260 -9.22 20.17 6.44
C ALA A 260 -10.41 19.22 6.66
N LEU A 261 -10.37 18.40 7.71
CA LEU A 261 -11.47 17.53 8.11
C LEU A 261 -12.71 18.35 8.53
N GLU A 262 -12.53 19.41 9.30
CA GLU A 262 -13.60 20.36 9.68
C GLU A 262 -14.23 21.04 8.46
N ALA A 263 -13.44 21.29 7.41
CA ALA A 263 -13.92 21.81 6.12
C ALA A 263 -14.59 20.74 5.22
N GLY A 264 -14.79 19.52 5.73
CA GLY A 264 -15.45 18.43 5.02
C GLY A 264 -14.59 17.78 3.94
N LYS A 265 -13.26 17.87 4.03
CA LYS A 265 -12.34 17.33 3.02
C LYS A 265 -11.70 16.04 3.51
N HIS A 266 -11.54 15.06 2.62
CA HIS A 266 -10.65 13.92 2.88
C HIS A 266 -9.21 14.41 3.03
N VAL A 267 -8.36 13.68 3.76
CA VAL A 267 -6.99 14.12 4.04
C VAL A 267 -5.96 13.03 3.79
N VAL A 268 -4.92 13.40 3.07
CA VAL A 268 -3.62 12.71 3.07
C VAL A 268 -2.62 13.63 3.73
N VAL A 269 -1.82 13.12 4.66
CA VAL A 269 -0.78 13.89 5.33
C VAL A 269 0.57 13.23 5.14
N GLU A 270 1.59 14.06 4.90
CA GLU A 270 2.97 13.60 4.82
C GLU A 270 3.46 12.98 6.12
N LYS A 271 4.53 12.20 6.01
CA LYS A 271 5.26 11.69 7.17
C LYS A 271 6.09 12.81 7.83
N PRO A 272 6.35 12.72 9.14
CA PRO A 272 5.62 11.91 10.12
C PRO A 272 4.17 12.40 10.26
N PHE A 273 3.26 11.52 10.66
CA PHE A 273 1.82 11.83 10.79
C PHE A 273 1.57 13.12 11.60
N CYS A 274 2.25 13.24 12.74
CA CYS A 274 2.30 14.40 13.62
C CYS A 274 3.43 14.17 14.65
N LEU A 275 3.55 15.02 15.67
CA LEU A 275 4.65 14.93 16.63
C LEU A 275 4.26 14.17 17.91
N THR A 276 2.96 14.08 18.22
CA THR A 276 2.49 13.42 19.44
C THR A 276 1.34 12.44 19.21
N VAL A 277 1.23 11.45 20.07
CA VAL A 277 0.12 10.50 20.10
C VAL A 277 -1.22 11.21 20.31
N GLU A 278 -1.26 12.24 21.16
CA GLU A 278 -2.47 13.03 21.39
C GLU A 278 -2.96 13.72 20.11
N GLU A 279 -2.05 14.31 19.33
CA GLU A 279 -2.40 14.89 18.03
C GLU A 279 -2.90 13.83 17.05
N ALA A 280 -2.28 12.64 17.01
CA ALA A 280 -2.71 11.54 16.16
C ALA A 280 -4.13 11.08 16.53
N ASP A 281 -4.39 10.89 17.81
CA ASP A 281 -5.69 10.44 18.34
C ASP A 281 -6.79 11.48 18.04
N ARG A 282 -6.50 12.78 18.17
CA ARG A 282 -7.42 13.86 17.81
C ARG A 282 -7.76 13.86 16.32
N GLN A 283 -6.77 13.68 15.44
CA GLN A 283 -6.98 13.66 13.99
C GLN A 283 -7.80 12.44 13.57
N ILE A 284 -7.51 11.26 14.13
CA ILE A 284 -8.27 10.02 13.89
C ILE A 284 -9.72 10.22 14.32
N ALA A 285 -9.95 10.69 15.54
CA ALA A 285 -11.29 10.91 16.06
C ALA A 285 -12.11 11.91 15.21
N ALA A 286 -11.46 12.98 14.72
CA ALA A 286 -12.10 13.95 13.83
C ALA A 286 -12.49 13.34 12.47
N ALA A 287 -11.60 12.52 11.89
CA ALA A 287 -11.86 11.84 10.63
C ALA A 287 -13.03 10.83 10.75
N ASP A 288 -13.03 10.03 11.82
CA ASP A 288 -14.08 9.07 12.11
C ASP A 288 -15.44 9.77 12.35
N ALA A 289 -15.46 10.85 13.13
CA ALA A 289 -16.67 11.64 13.38
C ALA A 289 -17.25 12.28 12.11
N ALA A 290 -16.39 12.67 11.16
CA ALA A 290 -16.80 13.25 9.89
C ALA A 290 -17.12 12.20 8.80
N GLY A 291 -16.78 10.92 9.03
CA GLY A 291 -16.87 9.87 8.01
C GLY A 291 -15.93 10.13 6.81
N LEU A 292 -14.80 10.78 7.04
CA LEU A 292 -13.83 11.18 6.01
C LEU A 292 -12.57 10.31 6.08
N ALA A 293 -12.03 9.94 4.92
CA ALA A 293 -10.74 9.27 4.85
C ALA A 293 -9.59 10.14 5.39
N LEU A 294 -8.74 9.52 6.21
CA LEU A 294 -7.47 10.04 6.68
C LEU A 294 -6.37 9.01 6.43
N ALA A 295 -5.34 9.37 5.67
CA ALA A 295 -4.21 8.50 5.38
C ALA A 295 -2.88 9.24 5.56
N VAL A 296 -1.86 8.51 5.99
CA VAL A 296 -0.49 9.03 6.10
C VAL A 296 0.31 8.50 4.91
N TYR A 297 1.10 9.36 4.27
CA TYR A 297 1.90 8.98 3.11
C TYR A 297 3.14 8.15 3.48
N GLN A 298 2.92 6.91 3.90
CA GLN A 298 3.98 5.92 4.15
C GLN A 298 4.46 5.27 2.85
N ASN A 299 4.98 6.10 1.94
CA ASN A 299 5.39 5.71 0.58
C ASN A 299 6.41 4.58 0.53
N ARG A 300 7.29 4.50 1.53
CA ARG A 300 8.36 3.49 1.60
C ARG A 300 7.87 2.07 1.86
N ARG A 301 6.59 1.85 2.20
CA ARG A 301 6.00 0.48 2.24
C ARG A 301 6.03 -0.23 0.89
N TRP A 302 6.28 0.52 -0.19
CA TRP A 302 6.42 -0.02 -1.54
C TRP A 302 7.85 0.04 -2.10
N ASP A 303 8.86 0.31 -1.26
CA ASP A 303 10.25 0.16 -1.67
C ASP A 303 10.48 -1.30 -2.13
N VAL A 304 11.15 -1.47 -3.27
CA VAL A 304 11.25 -2.76 -3.97
C VAL A 304 11.97 -3.85 -3.16
N ASP A 305 12.92 -3.44 -2.34
CA ASP A 305 13.64 -4.30 -1.41
C ASP A 305 12.79 -4.61 -0.18
N TYR A 306 12.08 -3.63 0.37
CA TYR A 306 11.14 -3.87 1.46
C TYR A 306 10.01 -4.84 1.07
N LEU A 307 9.42 -4.68 -0.11
CA LEU A 307 8.40 -5.60 -0.63
C LEU A 307 8.94 -7.03 -0.77
N ALA A 308 10.19 -7.20 -1.22
CA ALA A 308 10.83 -8.52 -1.33
C ALA A 308 11.13 -9.13 0.05
N LEU A 309 11.59 -8.33 1.01
CA LEU A 309 11.77 -8.73 2.41
C LEU A 309 10.43 -9.17 3.02
N LYS A 310 9.41 -8.33 2.93
CA LYS A 310 8.06 -8.61 3.44
C LYS A 310 7.46 -9.88 2.83
N ALA A 311 7.66 -10.10 1.53
CA ALA A 311 7.24 -11.34 0.86
C ALA A 311 7.99 -12.57 1.39
N ALA A 312 9.30 -12.47 1.65
CA ALA A 312 10.08 -13.57 2.21
C ALA A 312 9.65 -13.94 3.63
N VAL A 313 9.39 -12.93 4.48
CA VAL A 313 8.87 -13.11 5.85
C VAL A 313 7.49 -13.76 5.81
N ARG A 314 6.55 -13.23 5.01
CA ARG A 314 5.19 -13.79 4.87
C ARG A 314 5.16 -15.21 4.32
N ALA A 315 6.11 -15.55 3.45
CA ALA A 315 6.26 -16.90 2.93
C ALA A 315 6.92 -17.88 3.93
N GLY A 316 7.20 -17.45 5.17
CA GLY A 316 7.80 -18.28 6.22
C GLY A 316 9.24 -18.68 5.94
N ARG A 317 9.95 -17.98 5.04
CA ARG A 317 11.30 -18.38 4.59
C ARG A 317 12.37 -18.24 5.67
N LEU A 318 12.07 -17.49 6.73
CA LEU A 318 12.93 -17.31 7.90
C LEU A 318 12.39 -18.05 9.14
N GLY A 319 11.25 -18.74 9.02
CA GLY A 319 10.52 -19.24 10.19
C GLY A 319 9.85 -18.09 10.94
N GLU A 320 9.82 -18.18 12.27
CA GLU A 320 9.34 -17.11 13.16
C GLU A 320 10.42 -16.05 13.31
N VAL A 321 10.12 -14.81 12.92
CA VAL A 321 11.05 -13.67 13.03
C VAL A 321 11.07 -13.17 14.47
N PHE A 322 12.25 -13.11 15.07
CA PHE A 322 12.42 -12.67 16.46
C PHE A 322 13.37 -11.47 16.61
N HIS A 323 14.11 -11.09 15.55
CA HIS A 323 15.03 -9.95 15.57
C HIS A 323 15.06 -9.21 14.24
N VAL A 324 14.95 -7.88 14.28
CA VAL A 324 15.00 -7.01 13.09
C VAL A 324 15.90 -5.81 13.36
N GLU A 325 16.97 -5.63 12.59
CA GLU A 325 17.73 -4.38 12.57
C GLU A 325 17.55 -3.65 11.25
N THR A 326 17.45 -2.33 11.36
CA THR A 326 17.40 -1.44 10.23
C THR A 326 18.36 -0.26 10.42
N PHE A 327 18.97 0.17 9.32
CA PHE A 327 19.95 1.25 9.34
C PHE A 327 19.69 2.20 8.18
N VAL A 328 19.90 3.49 8.41
CA VAL A 328 19.91 4.53 7.38
C VAL A 328 20.94 5.61 7.70
N GLY A 329 21.58 6.14 6.66
CA GLY A 329 22.56 7.20 6.75
C GLY A 329 23.93 6.83 6.19
N GLY A 330 24.90 7.71 6.42
CA GLY A 330 26.22 7.68 5.82
C GLY A 330 27.15 8.63 6.57
N TYR A 331 28.09 9.27 5.86
CA TYR A 331 28.95 10.30 6.44
C TYR A 331 28.81 11.56 5.61
N ASP A 332 27.74 12.31 5.83
CA ASP A 332 27.37 13.47 5.05
C ASP A 332 26.77 14.53 5.96
N HIS A 333 26.93 15.80 5.58
CA HIS A 333 26.33 16.91 6.31
C HIS A 333 24.81 16.94 6.04
N PRO A 334 23.94 17.04 7.05
CA PRO A 334 22.50 17.20 6.87
C PRO A 334 22.16 18.44 6.02
N CYS A 335 20.99 18.45 5.38
CA CYS A 335 20.60 19.61 4.59
C CYS A 335 20.35 20.85 5.48
N ASN A 336 20.60 22.06 4.99
CA ASN A 336 20.32 23.28 5.74
C ASN A 336 18.90 23.79 5.46
N PHE A 337 17.90 23.09 6.00
CA PHE A 337 16.49 23.44 5.88
C PHE A 337 15.69 22.98 7.11
N TRP A 338 14.37 23.16 7.13
CA TRP A 338 13.52 22.79 8.27
C TRP A 338 13.64 21.31 8.70
N HIS A 339 14.05 20.42 7.79
CA HIS A 339 14.30 19.01 8.08
C HIS A 339 15.36 18.80 9.16
N SER A 340 16.33 19.71 9.27
CA SER A 340 17.43 19.62 10.23
C SER A 340 17.17 20.42 11.51
N ASP A 341 15.97 20.98 11.64
CA ASP A 341 15.48 21.63 12.86
C ASP A 341 14.59 20.65 13.64
N ALA A 342 15.03 20.25 14.83
CA ALA A 342 14.36 19.27 15.67
C ALA A 342 12.99 19.73 16.19
N GLU A 343 12.79 21.04 16.40
CA GLU A 343 11.48 21.56 16.84
C GLU A 343 10.44 21.50 15.72
N ILE A 344 10.89 21.58 14.46
CA ILE A 344 10.02 21.52 13.29
C ILE A 344 9.81 20.08 12.80
N SER A 345 10.89 19.30 12.73
CA SER A 345 10.90 17.95 12.16
C SER A 345 10.57 16.83 13.15
N GLY A 346 10.71 17.09 14.46
CA GLY A 346 10.75 16.06 15.50
C GLY A 346 12.14 15.41 15.68
N GLY A 347 13.14 15.83 14.90
CA GLY A 347 14.50 15.30 14.94
C GLY A 347 14.70 14.04 14.12
N ALA A 348 15.93 13.51 14.15
CA ALA A 348 16.34 12.34 13.37
C ALA A 348 15.50 11.06 13.65
N ILE A 349 14.97 10.92 14.88
CA ILE A 349 14.05 9.83 15.24
C ILE A 349 12.76 9.93 14.43
N TYR A 350 12.22 11.12 14.22
CA TYR A 350 10.98 11.31 13.47
C TYR A 350 11.20 11.30 11.97
N ASP A 351 12.20 12.02 11.46
CA ASP A 351 12.39 12.19 10.02
C ASP A 351 12.63 10.87 9.27
N TRP A 352 13.59 10.07 9.76
CA TRP A 352 13.90 8.76 9.18
C TRP A 352 13.17 7.62 9.88
N GLY A 353 12.97 7.70 11.20
CA GLY A 353 12.28 6.64 11.94
C GLY A 353 10.84 6.50 11.50
N SER A 354 10.15 7.56 11.03
CA SER A 354 8.78 7.42 10.52
C SER A 354 8.65 6.44 9.35
N HIS A 355 9.73 6.18 8.61
CA HIS A 355 9.76 5.15 7.58
C HIS A 355 10.26 3.79 8.11
N TYR A 356 11.40 3.79 8.80
CA TYR A 356 12.09 2.56 9.17
C TYR A 356 11.42 1.83 10.34
N LEU A 357 10.87 2.59 11.29
CA LEU A 357 10.02 2.02 12.35
C LEU A 357 8.67 1.57 11.78
N ASP A 358 8.12 2.24 10.77
CA ASP A 358 6.91 1.77 10.07
C ASP A 358 7.13 0.39 9.43
N TRP A 359 8.28 0.17 8.77
CA TRP A 359 8.66 -1.15 8.27
C TRP A 359 8.75 -2.20 9.38
N VAL A 360 9.41 -1.88 10.49
CA VAL A 360 9.53 -2.79 11.64
C VAL A 360 8.14 -3.17 12.17
N LEU A 361 7.24 -2.20 12.35
CA LEU A 361 5.90 -2.41 12.89
C LEU A 361 4.95 -3.12 11.90
N ASP A 362 5.20 -3.01 10.60
CA ASP A 362 4.50 -3.74 9.54
C ASP A 362 5.00 -5.18 9.38
N LEU A 363 6.26 -5.47 9.71
CA LEU A 363 6.80 -6.84 9.78
C LEU A 363 6.42 -7.55 11.09
N LEU A 364 6.42 -6.83 12.21
CA LEU A 364 6.14 -7.35 13.55
C LEU A 364 4.81 -6.76 14.06
N PRO A 365 3.68 -7.47 13.90
CA PRO A 365 2.37 -6.93 14.22
C PRO A 365 2.07 -6.84 15.72
N GLN A 366 2.86 -7.51 16.57
CA GLN A 366 2.61 -7.53 18.02
C GLN A 366 2.78 -6.15 18.67
N PRO A 367 2.11 -5.86 19.79
CA PRO A 367 2.33 -4.61 20.51
C PRO A 367 3.79 -4.44 20.92
N VAL A 368 4.30 -3.21 20.82
CA VAL A 368 5.59 -2.84 21.40
C VAL A 368 5.35 -2.58 22.88
N GLU A 369 6.04 -3.28 23.78
CA GLU A 369 5.91 -3.08 25.22
C GLU A 369 6.68 -1.85 25.68
N TRP A 370 7.93 -1.74 25.24
CA TRP A 370 8.82 -0.65 25.61
C TRP A 370 9.86 -0.37 24.54
N VAL A 371 10.41 0.84 24.60
CA VAL A 371 11.55 1.27 23.78
C VAL A 371 12.67 1.86 24.65
N SER A 372 13.90 1.73 24.19
CA SER A 372 15.08 2.39 24.77
C SER A 372 15.86 3.06 23.65
N ALA A 373 16.21 4.34 23.80
CA ALA A 373 16.86 5.08 22.73
C ALA A 373 18.02 5.95 23.20
N THR A 374 18.98 6.17 22.32
CA THR A 374 20.09 7.12 22.53
C THR A 374 20.22 8.07 21.34
N ALA A 375 20.64 9.30 21.62
CA ALA A 375 20.90 10.31 20.61
C ALA A 375 22.24 11.00 20.87
N HIS A 376 23.02 11.25 19.83
CA HIS A 376 24.32 11.91 19.91
C HIS A 376 24.39 13.11 18.97
N LYS A 377 24.84 14.24 19.51
CA LYS A 377 25.26 15.43 18.76
C LYS A 377 26.76 15.62 18.92
N ARG A 378 27.54 15.57 17.83
CA ARG A 378 29.00 15.45 17.86
C ARG A 378 29.74 16.27 16.79
N VAL A 379 29.17 16.48 15.61
CA VAL A 379 29.86 17.12 14.48
C VAL A 379 29.06 18.29 13.90
N TRP A 380 27.80 18.09 13.53
CA TRP A 380 27.02 19.05 12.73
C TRP A 380 26.31 20.09 13.60
N HIS A 381 27.06 20.91 14.36
CA HIS A 381 26.52 21.80 15.39
C HIS A 381 25.74 23.03 14.87
N ASP A 382 25.75 23.26 13.56
CA ASP A 382 24.96 24.30 12.89
C ASP A 382 23.49 23.91 12.71
N VAL A 383 23.15 22.62 12.87
CA VAL A 383 21.77 22.11 12.89
C VAL A 383 21.41 21.50 14.25
N THR A 384 20.11 21.36 14.57
CA THR A 384 19.67 20.93 15.91
C THR A 384 19.37 19.44 16.03
N ASN A 385 19.11 18.74 14.92
CA ASN A 385 18.92 17.28 14.91
C ASN A 385 20.15 16.53 15.46
N ALA A 386 19.95 15.39 16.11
CA ALA A 386 21.06 14.51 16.51
C ALA A 386 21.75 13.91 15.26
N ASP A 387 23.08 13.82 15.29
CA ASP A 387 23.88 13.26 14.19
C ASP A 387 23.83 11.72 14.16
N HIS A 388 23.47 11.10 15.29
CA HIS A 388 23.30 9.65 15.41
C HIS A 388 22.20 9.34 16.42
N THR A 389 21.29 8.43 16.07
CA THR A 389 20.24 7.94 16.97
C THR A 389 20.10 6.43 16.84
N ARG A 390 19.90 5.76 17.97
CA ARG A 390 19.61 4.33 18.04
C ARG A 390 18.35 4.13 18.87
N VAL A 391 17.42 3.33 18.38
CA VAL A 391 16.16 2.99 19.04
C VAL A 391 16.02 1.48 19.09
N LEU A 392 15.96 0.92 20.29
CA LEU A 392 15.64 -0.47 20.58
C LEU A 392 14.16 -0.59 20.92
N LEU A 393 13.48 -1.58 20.36
CA LEU A 393 12.09 -1.92 20.59
C LEU A 393 12.02 -3.35 21.13
N HIS A 394 11.14 -3.57 22.12
CA HIS A 394 10.81 -4.89 22.62
C HIS A 394 9.31 -5.14 22.49
N PHE A 395 8.94 -6.26 21.90
CA PHE A 395 7.56 -6.63 21.60
C PHE A 395 6.97 -7.56 22.66
N ALA A 396 5.65 -7.62 22.74
CA ALA A 396 4.93 -8.41 23.75
C ALA A 396 5.15 -9.93 23.65
N ASP A 397 5.56 -10.43 22.47
CA ASP A 397 5.95 -11.81 22.24
C ASP A 397 7.44 -12.08 22.51
N GLY A 398 8.20 -11.06 22.91
CA GLY A 398 9.64 -11.14 23.17
C GLY A 398 10.51 -10.93 21.92
N ALA A 399 9.95 -10.63 20.75
CA ALA A 399 10.75 -10.19 19.62
C ALA A 399 11.41 -8.83 19.91
N GLU A 400 12.56 -8.60 19.28
CA GLU A 400 13.31 -7.34 19.41
C GLU A 400 13.53 -6.69 18.05
N ALA A 401 13.64 -5.36 18.04
CA ALA A 401 14.07 -4.64 16.85
C ALA A 401 14.95 -3.43 17.16
N GLU A 402 15.86 -3.10 16.27
CA GLU A 402 16.71 -1.91 16.35
C GLU A 402 16.58 -1.05 15.10
N PHE A 403 16.36 0.25 15.29
CA PHE A 403 16.50 1.27 14.25
C PHE A 403 17.71 2.15 14.56
N THR A 404 18.58 2.34 13.57
CA THR A 404 19.72 3.27 13.66
C THR A 404 19.71 4.26 12.51
N HIS A 405 19.80 5.55 12.85
CA HIS A 405 20.12 6.63 11.92
C HIS A 405 21.50 7.21 12.26
N SER A 406 22.32 7.51 11.24
CA SER A 406 23.63 8.13 11.46
C SER A 406 24.13 8.94 10.27
N ASP A 407 24.40 10.22 10.50
CA ASP A 407 25.12 11.11 9.56
C ASP A 407 26.65 11.04 9.75
N LEU A 408 27.11 10.20 10.69
CA LEU A 408 28.54 9.99 11.02
C LEU A 408 29.04 8.56 10.71
N ALA A 409 28.27 7.79 9.98
CA ALA A 409 28.59 6.40 9.61
C ALA A 409 29.46 6.33 8.34
N ALA A 410 30.77 6.53 8.51
CA ALA A 410 31.74 6.29 7.43
C ALA A 410 31.81 4.81 7.00
N ALA A 411 31.48 3.90 7.92
CA ALA A 411 31.18 2.51 7.65
C ALA A 411 29.71 2.25 7.97
N ARG A 412 28.96 1.82 6.97
CA ARG A 412 27.50 1.61 7.07
C ARG A 412 27.19 0.20 7.57
N LYS A 413 26.17 0.06 8.41
CA LYS A 413 25.53 -1.23 8.67
C LYS A 413 24.71 -1.65 7.42
N PRO A 414 24.38 -2.94 7.28
CA PRO A 414 23.37 -3.38 6.31
C PRO A 414 22.07 -2.59 6.50
N LYS A 415 21.35 -2.29 5.41
CA LYS A 415 20.04 -1.62 5.46
C LYS A 415 19.03 -2.45 6.26
N PHE A 416 19.08 -3.78 6.08
CA PHE A 416 18.27 -4.76 6.81
C PHE A 416 19.14 -5.89 7.36
N TYR A 417 18.86 -6.32 8.58
CA TYR A 417 19.36 -7.56 9.15
C TYR A 417 18.24 -8.23 9.95
N VAL A 418 17.72 -9.34 9.45
CA VAL A 418 16.52 -10.00 9.99
C VAL A 418 16.85 -11.43 10.36
N LEU A 419 16.52 -11.84 11.58
CA LEU A 419 16.69 -13.21 12.06
C LEU A 419 15.33 -13.85 12.34
N GLY A 420 15.20 -15.09 11.90
CA GLY A 420 14.13 -15.96 12.32
C GLY A 420 14.63 -17.36 12.68
N THR A 421 13.72 -18.20 13.17
CA THR A 421 14.05 -19.51 13.74
C THR A 421 14.66 -20.51 12.76
N THR A 422 14.52 -20.29 11.45
CA THR A 422 15.06 -21.20 10.41
C THR A 422 15.97 -20.51 9.40
N GLY A 423 16.27 -19.22 9.56
CA GLY A 423 17.12 -18.50 8.63
C GLY A 423 17.27 -17.01 8.95
N ALA A 424 18.05 -16.33 8.12
CA ALA A 424 18.29 -14.90 8.23
C ALA A 424 18.20 -14.21 6.87
N LEU A 425 17.92 -12.92 6.85
CA LEU A 425 17.97 -12.10 5.65
C LEU A 425 18.83 -10.86 5.89
N VAL A 426 19.77 -10.63 4.99
CA VAL A 426 20.66 -9.46 5.01
C VAL A 426 20.39 -8.61 3.77
N GLY A 427 20.20 -7.32 3.96
CA GLY A 427 20.02 -6.33 2.90
C GLY A 427 21.19 -5.36 2.85
N ASP A 428 22.09 -5.53 1.88
CA ASP A 428 23.24 -4.65 1.71
C ASP A 428 22.94 -3.51 0.73
N TRP A 429 23.34 -2.28 1.08
CA TRP A 429 23.14 -1.10 0.23
C TRP A 429 23.71 -1.29 -1.18
N GLN A 430 22.88 -1.09 -2.20
CA GLN A 430 23.33 -1.02 -3.59
C GLN A 430 23.41 0.43 -4.03
N GLN A 431 24.62 0.94 -4.25
CA GLN A 431 24.75 2.21 -4.97
C GLN A 431 24.38 2.00 -6.43
N GLU A 432 23.12 2.28 -6.74
CA GLU A 432 22.64 2.28 -8.11
C GLU A 432 23.00 3.60 -8.80
N ARG A 433 23.36 3.46 -10.07
CA ARG A 433 23.69 4.56 -10.96
C ARG A 433 22.64 4.58 -12.07
N ILE A 434 21.88 5.67 -12.16
CA ILE A 434 21.00 5.90 -13.31
C ILE A 434 21.81 6.65 -14.36
N VAL A 435 22.06 5.97 -15.48
CA VAL A 435 22.62 6.60 -16.67
C VAL A 435 21.46 6.90 -17.61
N SER A 436 20.99 8.13 -17.61
CA SER A 436 19.98 8.59 -18.55
C SER A 436 20.64 9.28 -19.74
N ARG A 437 19.98 9.25 -20.90
CA ARG A 437 20.36 10.10 -22.04
C ARG A 437 19.28 11.14 -22.22
N SER A 438 19.66 12.41 -22.14
CA SER A 438 18.77 13.51 -22.47
C SER A 438 18.28 13.40 -23.92
N PRO A 439 17.17 14.07 -24.28
CA PRO A 439 16.65 14.10 -25.66
C PRO A 439 17.66 14.61 -26.70
N VAL A 440 18.72 15.31 -26.29
CA VAL A 440 19.80 15.81 -27.16
C VAL A 440 21.07 14.93 -27.12
N GLY A 441 20.98 13.72 -26.55
CA GLY A 441 22.05 12.72 -26.55
C GLY A 441 23.12 12.89 -25.47
N LEU A 442 23.00 13.88 -24.58
CA LEU A 442 23.90 14.01 -23.42
C LEU A 442 23.60 12.91 -22.40
N VAL A 443 24.65 12.25 -21.93
CA VAL A 443 24.57 11.30 -20.83
C VAL A 443 24.49 12.10 -19.52
N ALA A 444 23.41 11.93 -18.77
CA ALA A 444 23.30 12.38 -17.39
C ALA A 444 23.49 11.15 -16.48
N GLU A 445 24.36 11.30 -15.49
CA GLU A 445 24.59 10.28 -14.46
C GLU A 445 24.01 10.81 -13.14
N ASP A 446 22.88 10.25 -12.73
CA ASP A 446 22.32 10.48 -11.42
C ASP A 446 22.68 9.32 -10.51
N ARG A 447 23.16 9.64 -9.31
CA ARG A 447 23.38 8.67 -8.23
C ARG A 447 22.32 8.90 -7.20
N PHE A 448 21.66 7.83 -6.77
CA PHE A 448 20.77 7.91 -5.63
C PHE A 448 21.55 8.40 -4.41
N ALA A 449 20.91 9.26 -3.61
CA ALA A 449 21.37 9.47 -2.25
C ALA A 449 21.41 8.12 -1.53
N VAL A 450 22.39 7.92 -0.63
CA VAL A 450 22.57 6.63 0.05
C VAL A 450 21.28 6.18 0.73
N SER A 451 20.54 7.12 1.31
CA SER A 451 19.27 6.88 1.99
C SER A 451 18.11 6.46 1.08
N ASP A 452 18.21 6.73 -0.22
CA ASP A 452 17.21 6.38 -1.24
C ASP A 452 17.58 5.13 -2.04
N ALA A 453 18.78 4.59 -1.79
CA ALA A 453 19.28 3.45 -2.51
C ALA A 453 18.60 2.13 -2.05
N PRO A 454 18.26 1.23 -2.98
CA PRO A 454 17.72 -0.09 -2.62
C PRO A 454 18.80 -1.01 -2.04
N ALA A 455 18.38 -2.07 -1.37
CA ALA A 455 19.24 -3.13 -0.85
C ALA A 455 19.25 -4.40 -1.71
N ALA A 456 20.42 -5.03 -1.82
CA ALA A 456 20.59 -6.37 -2.33
C ALA A 456 20.24 -7.35 -1.21
N LEU A 457 19.20 -8.16 -1.41
CA LEU A 457 18.77 -9.11 -0.38
C LEU A 457 19.39 -10.49 -0.57
N SER A 458 19.96 -11.01 0.52
CA SER A 458 20.48 -12.37 0.62
C SER A 458 19.74 -13.11 1.72
N LEU A 459 19.14 -14.25 1.39
CA LEU A 459 18.54 -15.18 2.34
C LEU A 459 19.56 -16.25 2.72
N HIS A 460 19.77 -16.44 4.02
CA HIS A 460 20.66 -17.41 4.61
C HIS A 460 19.82 -18.51 5.28
N GLY A 461 19.96 -19.76 4.81
CA GLY A 461 19.30 -20.91 5.40
C GLY A 461 20.08 -21.51 6.57
N ALA A 462 19.37 -22.21 7.47
CA ALA A 462 19.99 -22.95 8.58
C ALA A 462 20.96 -24.06 8.11
N ASP A 463 20.85 -24.49 6.86
CA ASP A 463 21.76 -25.44 6.20
C ASP A 463 23.05 -24.79 5.65
N GLY A 464 23.22 -23.48 5.84
CA GLY A 464 24.34 -22.70 5.32
C GLY A 464 24.15 -22.23 3.86
N SER A 465 23.01 -22.51 3.24
CA SER A 465 22.71 -22.00 1.90
C SER A 465 22.56 -20.48 1.89
N VAL A 466 22.99 -19.85 0.79
CA VAL A 466 22.80 -18.41 0.56
C VAL A 466 22.13 -18.22 -0.79
N THR A 467 20.94 -17.62 -0.77
CA THR A 467 20.15 -17.36 -1.97
C THR A 467 19.88 -15.88 -2.11
N ARG A 468 20.30 -15.27 -3.22
CA ARG A 468 19.95 -13.89 -3.53
C ARG A 468 18.47 -13.81 -3.90
N LEU A 469 17.75 -12.87 -3.30
CA LEU A 469 16.35 -12.63 -3.65
C LEU A 469 16.26 -11.62 -4.80
N PRO A 470 15.36 -11.83 -5.77
CA PRO A 470 15.07 -10.82 -6.78
C PRO A 470 14.39 -9.61 -6.12
N SER A 471 14.66 -8.41 -6.64
CA SER A 471 13.91 -7.21 -6.28
C SER A 471 12.45 -7.39 -6.68
N ALA A 472 11.52 -6.89 -5.86
CA ALA A 472 10.11 -6.89 -6.22
C ALA A 472 9.83 -5.83 -7.30
N ALA A 473 8.83 -6.05 -8.15
CA ALA A 473 8.29 -4.98 -8.97
C ALA A 473 7.37 -4.11 -8.10
N ALA A 474 7.75 -2.85 -7.88
CA ALA A 474 6.84 -1.89 -7.26
C ALA A 474 5.83 -1.41 -8.32
N PRO A 475 4.52 -1.40 -8.01
CA PRO A 475 3.56 -0.80 -8.93
C PRO A 475 3.81 0.70 -9.07
N ALA A 476 3.43 1.29 -10.21
CA ALA A 476 3.45 2.74 -10.37
C ALA A 476 2.48 3.40 -9.38
N GLN A 477 2.96 4.44 -8.67
CA GLN A 477 2.20 5.26 -7.71
C GLN A 477 1.28 4.43 -6.79
N PRO A 478 1.84 3.46 -6.04
CA PRO A 478 1.03 2.44 -5.38
C PRO A 478 0.15 3.02 -4.27
N PHE A 479 0.64 4.01 -3.52
CA PHE A 479 -0.14 4.72 -2.52
C PHE A 479 -1.33 5.46 -3.14
N HIS A 480 -1.10 6.29 -4.15
CA HIS A 480 -2.15 7.08 -4.80
C HIS A 480 -3.19 6.19 -5.48
N ARG A 481 -2.76 5.04 -6.02
CA ARG A 481 -3.71 4.04 -6.54
C ARG A 481 -4.59 3.46 -5.43
N GLU A 482 -4.03 3.10 -4.28
CA GLU A 482 -4.84 2.66 -3.13
C GLU A 482 -5.79 3.76 -2.63
N LEU A 483 -5.33 5.01 -2.64
CA LEU A 483 -6.15 6.16 -2.28
C LEU A 483 -7.35 6.29 -3.24
N ALA A 484 -7.11 6.21 -4.55
CA ALA A 484 -8.17 6.23 -5.56
C ALA A 484 -9.12 5.03 -5.40
N ASP A 485 -8.59 3.83 -5.13
CA ASP A 485 -9.41 2.64 -4.84
C ASP A 485 -10.32 2.86 -3.63
N THR A 486 -9.79 3.47 -2.57
CA THR A 486 -10.53 3.75 -1.34
C THR A 486 -11.65 4.75 -1.59
N LEU A 487 -11.33 5.90 -2.18
CA LEU A 487 -12.30 6.99 -2.34
C LEU A 487 -13.34 6.71 -3.41
N LEU A 488 -12.97 6.00 -4.48
CA LEU A 488 -13.85 5.78 -5.62
C LEU A 488 -14.66 4.49 -5.50
N SER A 489 -14.07 3.44 -4.92
CA SER A 489 -14.67 2.10 -4.89
C SER A 489 -14.94 1.58 -3.48
N GLY A 490 -14.39 2.20 -2.44
CA GLY A 490 -14.53 1.75 -1.05
C GLY A 490 -13.57 0.63 -0.63
N TRP A 491 -12.56 0.31 -1.43
CA TRP A 491 -11.55 -0.68 -1.05
C TRP A 491 -10.59 -0.09 0.01
N PRO A 492 -10.35 -0.74 1.16
CA PRO A 492 -9.60 -0.12 2.24
C PRO A 492 -8.11 0.09 1.90
N MET A 493 -7.54 1.19 2.42
CA MET A 493 -6.11 1.48 2.38
C MET A 493 -5.31 0.43 3.17
N SER A 494 -4.12 0.07 2.68
CA SER A 494 -3.18 -0.75 3.46
C SER A 494 -2.47 0.04 4.57
N VAL A 495 -2.36 1.36 4.42
CA VAL A 495 -1.84 2.28 5.44
C VAL A 495 -3.02 2.88 6.18
N THR A 496 -3.23 2.45 7.42
CA THR A 496 -4.27 3.00 8.29
C THR A 496 -3.70 4.12 9.17
N PRO A 497 -4.53 5.10 9.56
CA PRO A 497 -4.08 6.14 10.47
C PRO A 497 -3.76 5.57 11.86
N GLN A 498 -4.43 4.49 12.30
CA GLN A 498 -4.09 3.77 13.54
C GLN A 498 -2.70 3.12 13.47
N GLY A 499 -2.33 2.53 12.33
CA GLY A 499 -0.98 1.99 12.12
C GLY A 499 0.08 3.09 12.18
N SER A 500 -0.22 4.26 11.62
CA SER A 500 0.68 5.42 11.67
C SER A 500 0.76 6.04 13.07
N ARG A 501 -0.33 6.04 13.83
CA ARG A 501 -0.36 6.43 15.24
C ARG A 501 0.49 5.52 16.11
N ARG A 502 0.49 4.20 15.86
CA ARG A 502 1.40 3.24 16.53
C ARG A 502 2.87 3.61 16.29
N ASN A 503 3.20 4.08 15.08
CA ASN A 503 4.54 4.58 14.79
C ASN A 503 4.87 5.88 15.55
N ILE A 504 3.93 6.83 15.65
CA ILE A 504 4.10 8.03 16.49
C ILE A 504 4.34 7.65 17.96
N ALA A 505 3.63 6.66 18.49
CA ALA A 505 3.81 6.20 19.87
C ALA A 505 5.24 5.70 20.14
N VAL A 506 5.81 4.93 19.21
CA VAL A 506 7.20 4.47 19.29
C VAL A 506 8.17 5.65 19.23
N MET A 507 8.00 6.58 18.29
CA MET A 507 8.90 7.73 18.14
C MET A 507 8.85 8.68 19.33
N GLN A 508 7.65 8.95 19.86
CA GLN A 508 7.47 9.78 21.05
C GLN A 508 8.13 9.15 22.29
N ALA A 509 7.91 7.85 22.51
CA ALA A 509 8.54 7.12 23.61
C ALA A 509 10.07 7.03 23.45
N ALA A 510 10.56 6.88 22.22
CA ALA A 510 11.99 6.87 21.93
C ALA A 510 12.64 8.23 22.20
N THR A 511 12.01 9.34 21.78
CA THR A 511 12.50 10.69 22.09
C THR A 511 12.51 10.94 23.60
N GLN A 512 11.48 10.51 24.33
CA GLN A 512 11.47 10.56 25.80
C GLN A 512 12.64 9.74 26.39
N SER A 513 12.83 8.50 25.95
CA SER A 513 13.90 7.62 26.42
C SER A 513 15.27 8.26 26.20
N ALA A 514 15.52 8.82 25.02
CA ALA A 514 16.78 9.48 24.69
C ALA A 514 17.05 10.71 25.60
N ALA A 515 16.02 11.50 25.89
CA ALA A 515 16.12 12.63 26.82
C ALA A 515 16.39 12.20 28.27
N GLU A 516 15.90 11.02 28.67
CA GLU A 516 16.08 10.42 29.99
C GLU A 516 17.33 9.52 30.09
N GLY A 517 18.29 9.65 29.18
CA GLY A 517 19.55 8.91 29.23
C GLY A 517 19.44 7.44 28.79
N GLY A 518 18.44 7.10 27.98
CA GLY A 518 18.24 5.77 27.39
C GLY A 518 17.50 4.79 28.28
N ARG A 519 16.84 5.26 29.34
CA ARG A 519 15.98 4.41 30.17
C ARG A 519 14.83 3.80 29.34
N PRO A 520 14.46 2.52 29.51
CA PRO A 520 13.28 1.96 28.87
C PRO A 520 12.00 2.74 29.21
N VAL A 521 11.21 3.08 28.19
CA VAL A 521 9.94 3.79 28.28
C VAL A 521 8.85 2.90 27.68
N PRO A 522 7.74 2.63 28.39
CA PRO A 522 6.61 1.90 27.84
C PRO A 522 5.99 2.64 26.65
N VAL A 523 5.58 1.90 25.62
CA VAL A 523 4.87 2.49 24.47
C VAL A 523 3.37 2.48 24.76
N PRO A 524 2.66 3.62 24.64
CA PRO A 524 1.22 3.65 24.85
C PRO A 524 0.51 2.80 23.78
N ALA A 525 -0.46 2.01 24.22
CA ALA A 525 -1.32 1.18 23.36
C ALA A 525 -2.02 2.02 22.30
#